data_AF-A0ABD2KGS9-F1
#
_entry.id   AF-A0ABD2KGS9-F1
#
_cell.length_a   1.000
_cell.length_b   1.000
_cell.length_c   1.000
_cell.angle_alpha   90.00
_cell.angle_beta   90.00
_cell.angle_gamma   90.00
#
_symmetry.space_group_name_H-M   'P 1'
#
loop_
_entity.id
_entity.type
_entity.pdbx_description
1 polymer ?
#
loop_
_entity_poly.entity_id
_entity_poly.type
_entity_poly.pdbx_seq_one_letter_code
_entity_poly.pdbx_strand_id
1 'polypeptide(L)'
;MSFKSSRDKSIENVIISVQNEFGYLNQLWDTVHMDLPTRECRVEEACEFMINLLQVIRKSEEKVVRDIVSDLEIRQKAVTNLRNFLGLPSFDESLFPPKSIALLKVLDSEKNRLEAKREEIVGSQARLTEKYKALCDRVGTTARQIEGVHDRIMSKDVLDKLEGEVNALQTYVNERREKALQLQAESKRIFETIRPSINSFSEDDLHFLRVDLDSQSIVLSSAFLKKMEKINERLKDHHHSWLQQVTFRYDELLVKLNELSAKCFQPSTELSAKPNLENLSEKELQKLEEEVRIRQQKYERAKPVFDKLNEWMDSWKQKLNIERRVCRASFYTNRAGDLNKKLKQQKTVEQKLPKLLNELCELCNDYIKNFQLNDIIIDGLRADKYAESEMRNYHQDKEVQKAQKLSNPLKRSTSNRSATSSTSRRNVFVTAPRALNPIGETQQTPTHSRKGGETKRATRKRSFSSSQIPKEEIGL
;
A
#
# COMPACT_ATOMS: atom_id res chain seq x y z
N MET A 1 9.18 -36.43 -82.40
CA MET A 1 8.83 -36.77 -83.81
C MET A 1 7.32 -36.97 -84.04
N SER A 2 6.51 -37.31 -83.03
CA SER A 2 5.06 -37.54 -83.18
C SER A 2 4.23 -36.30 -83.57
N PHE A 3 4.51 -35.12 -82.99
CA PHE A 3 3.71 -33.90 -83.24
C PHE A 3 3.82 -33.33 -84.66
N LYS A 4 5.00 -33.37 -85.29
CA LYS A 4 5.16 -32.95 -86.69
C LYS A 4 4.38 -33.87 -87.63
N SER A 5 4.50 -35.19 -87.43
CA SER A 5 3.74 -36.17 -88.21
C SER A 5 2.21 -36.02 -88.05
N SER A 6 1.72 -35.66 -86.86
CA SER A 6 0.29 -35.42 -86.65
C SER A 6 -0.20 -34.14 -87.33
N ARG A 7 0.55 -33.04 -87.24
CA ARG A 7 0.20 -31.77 -87.89
C ARG A 7 0.22 -31.90 -89.40
N ASP A 8 1.25 -32.54 -89.93
CA ASP A 8 1.44 -32.67 -91.37
C ASP A 8 0.33 -33.57 -91.96
N LYS A 9 -0.13 -34.61 -91.24
CA LYS A 9 -1.34 -35.38 -91.58
C LYS A 9 -2.63 -34.56 -91.53
N SER A 10 -2.77 -33.66 -90.55
CA SER A 10 -3.95 -32.77 -90.47
C SER A 10 -4.00 -31.79 -91.65
N ILE A 11 -2.86 -31.26 -92.09
CA ILE A 11 -2.78 -30.41 -93.28
C ILE A 11 -3.16 -31.20 -94.53
N GLU A 12 -2.65 -32.43 -94.66
CA GLU A 12 -2.97 -33.32 -95.77
C GLU A 12 -4.47 -33.65 -95.83
N ASN A 13 -5.11 -33.92 -94.68
CA ASN A 13 -6.56 -34.14 -94.61
C ASN A 13 -7.36 -32.90 -95.04
N VAL A 14 -6.93 -31.68 -94.69
CA VAL A 14 -7.58 -30.44 -95.13
C VAL A 14 -7.47 -30.29 -96.65
N ILE A 15 -6.30 -30.57 -97.22
CA ILE A 15 -6.09 -30.52 -98.68
C ILE A 15 -7.00 -31.52 -99.39
N ILE A 16 -7.08 -32.76 -98.91
CA ILE A 16 -7.95 -33.81 -99.47
C ILE A 16 -9.42 -33.42 -99.37
N SER A 17 -9.85 -32.86 -98.23
CA SER A 17 -11.23 -32.40 -98.05
C SER A 17 -11.58 -31.29 -99.04
N VAL A 18 -10.71 -30.29 -99.21
CA VAL A 18 -10.90 -29.21 -100.18
C VAL A 18 -10.98 -29.76 -101.61
N GLN A 19 -10.10 -30.71 -101.98
CA GLN A 19 -10.11 -31.35 -103.29
C GLN A 19 -11.41 -32.13 -103.56
N ASN A 20 -11.91 -32.87 -102.58
CA ASN A 20 -13.16 -33.62 -102.70
C ASN A 20 -14.37 -32.68 -102.88
N GLU A 21 -14.43 -31.57 -102.13
CA GLU A 21 -15.50 -30.57 -102.23
C GLU A 21 -15.48 -29.84 -103.58
N PHE A 22 -14.30 -29.47 -104.11
CA PHE A 22 -14.20 -28.94 -105.47
C PHE A 22 -14.56 -29.98 -106.54
N GLY A 23 -14.23 -31.25 -106.32
CA GLY A 23 -14.69 -32.35 -107.16
C GLY A 23 -16.21 -32.49 -107.19
N TYR A 24 -16.87 -32.34 -106.04
CA TYR A 24 -18.33 -32.36 -105.93
C TYR A 24 -18.98 -31.11 -106.56
N LEU A 25 -18.41 -29.92 -106.34
CA LEU A 25 -18.86 -28.68 -106.98
C LEU A 25 -18.81 -28.78 -108.51
N ASN A 26 -17.77 -29.40 -109.08
CA ASN A 26 -17.68 -29.65 -110.51
C ASN A 26 -18.81 -30.57 -111.02
N GLN A 27 -19.15 -31.63 -110.28
CA GLN A 27 -20.29 -32.50 -110.62
C GLN A 27 -21.63 -31.75 -110.58
N LEU A 28 -21.81 -30.86 -109.61
CA LEU A 28 -23.00 -29.99 -109.53
C LEU A 28 -23.07 -29.01 -110.70
N TRP A 29 -21.95 -28.40 -111.09
CA TRP A 29 -21.89 -27.50 -112.24
C TRP A 29 -22.11 -28.23 -113.57
N ASP A 30 -21.69 -29.49 -113.68
CA ASP A 30 -21.99 -30.36 -114.82
C ASP A 30 -23.48 -30.65 -114.97
N THR A 31 -24.18 -30.83 -113.84
CA THR A 31 -25.63 -31.07 -113.82
C THR A 31 -26.44 -29.88 -114.34
N VAL A 32 -25.94 -28.65 -114.14
CA VAL A 32 -26.60 -27.40 -114.56
C VAL A 32 -26.04 -26.88 -115.90
N HIS A 33 -25.12 -27.61 -116.54
CA HIS A 33 -24.44 -27.21 -117.78
C HIS A 33 -23.82 -25.80 -117.73
N MET A 34 -23.18 -25.45 -116.61
CA MET A 34 -22.51 -24.16 -116.45
C MET A 34 -21.30 -24.04 -117.38
N ASP A 35 -21.12 -22.88 -118.01
CA ASP A 35 -20.00 -22.58 -118.90
C ASP A 35 -18.66 -22.46 -118.13
N LEU A 36 -17.57 -22.83 -118.81
CA LEU A 36 -16.22 -22.84 -118.24
C LEU A 36 -15.80 -21.49 -117.62
N PRO A 37 -16.01 -20.33 -118.26
CA PRO A 37 -15.62 -19.04 -117.67
C PRO A 37 -16.31 -18.73 -116.33
N THR A 38 -17.59 -19.09 -116.18
CA THR A 38 -18.33 -18.88 -114.94
C THR A 38 -17.86 -19.83 -113.82
N ARG A 39 -17.46 -21.06 -114.17
CA ARG A 39 -16.87 -22.00 -113.21
C ARG A 39 -15.51 -21.53 -112.73
N GLU A 40 -14.65 -21.10 -113.65
CA GLU A 40 -13.33 -20.55 -113.34
C GLU A 40 -13.46 -19.35 -112.39
N CYS A 41 -14.37 -18.41 -112.69
CA CYS A 41 -14.65 -17.26 -111.81
C CYS A 41 -15.09 -17.68 -110.39
N ARG A 42 -16.00 -18.66 -110.25
CA ARG A 42 -16.44 -19.16 -108.93
C ARG A 42 -15.34 -19.90 -108.16
N VAL A 43 -14.47 -20.64 -108.87
CA VAL A 43 -13.30 -21.29 -108.26
C VAL A 43 -12.28 -20.24 -107.81
N GLU A 44 -12.06 -19.20 -108.61
CA GLU A 44 -11.20 -18.06 -108.27
C GLU A 44 -11.70 -17.34 -107.02
N GLU A 45 -13.00 -17.01 -106.95
CA GLU A 45 -13.62 -16.42 -105.75
C GLU A 45 -13.41 -17.32 -104.51
N ALA A 46 -13.67 -18.62 -104.61
CA ALA A 46 -13.47 -19.57 -103.52
C ALA A 46 -12.00 -19.67 -103.08
N CYS A 47 -11.06 -19.67 -104.04
CA CYS A 47 -9.63 -19.64 -103.76
C CYS A 47 -9.20 -18.32 -103.10
N GLU A 48 -9.76 -17.20 -103.52
CA GLU A 48 -9.53 -15.89 -102.91
C GLU A 48 -9.99 -15.87 -101.46
N PHE A 49 -11.17 -16.43 -101.15
CA PHE A 49 -11.64 -16.57 -99.76
C PHE A 49 -10.70 -17.43 -98.90
N MET A 50 -10.24 -18.57 -99.41
CA MET A 50 -9.29 -19.43 -98.69
C MET A 50 -7.94 -18.73 -98.44
N ILE A 51 -7.42 -18.03 -99.46
CA ILE A 51 -6.18 -17.25 -99.34
C ILE A 51 -6.34 -16.15 -98.30
N ASN A 52 -7.45 -15.42 -98.33
CA ASN A 52 -7.75 -14.36 -97.36
C ASN A 52 -7.83 -14.91 -95.94
N LEU A 53 -8.48 -16.06 -95.73
CA LEU A 53 -8.54 -16.72 -94.40
C LEU A 53 -7.14 -17.11 -93.90
N LEU A 54 -6.31 -17.74 -94.74
CA LEU A 54 -4.94 -18.10 -94.39
C LEU A 54 -4.08 -16.87 -94.08
N GLN A 55 -4.27 -15.76 -94.81
CA GLN A 55 -3.61 -14.50 -94.51
C GLN A 55 -4.05 -13.89 -93.17
N VAL A 56 -5.34 -14.00 -92.81
CA VAL A 56 -5.84 -13.56 -91.51
C VAL A 56 -5.20 -14.38 -90.38
N ILE A 57 -5.16 -15.70 -90.51
CA ILE A 57 -4.52 -16.60 -89.53
C ILE A 57 -3.02 -16.30 -89.43
N ARG A 58 -2.32 -16.13 -90.56
CA ARG A 58 -0.90 -15.78 -90.56
C ARG A 58 -0.67 -14.45 -89.84
N LYS A 59 -1.47 -13.41 -90.13
CA LYS A 59 -1.37 -12.11 -89.47
C LYS A 59 -1.64 -12.19 -87.96
N SER A 60 -2.59 -13.03 -87.52
CA SER A 60 -2.85 -13.21 -86.08
C SER A 60 -1.69 -13.92 -85.39
N GLU A 61 -1.12 -14.97 -85.98
CA GLU A 61 0.04 -15.67 -85.43
C GLU A 61 1.30 -14.78 -85.41
N GLU A 62 1.54 -14.01 -86.48
CA GLU A 62 2.62 -13.01 -86.52
C GLU A 62 2.45 -11.96 -85.41
N LYS A 63 1.20 -11.56 -85.10
CA LYS A 63 0.90 -10.66 -83.99
C LYS A 63 1.22 -11.33 -82.64
N VAL A 64 0.78 -12.56 -82.41
CA VAL A 64 1.06 -13.32 -81.18
C VAL A 64 2.57 -13.46 -80.96
N VAL A 65 3.35 -13.74 -82.02
CA VAL A 65 4.81 -13.81 -81.93
C VAL A 65 5.42 -12.45 -81.57
N ARG A 66 4.95 -11.34 -82.17
CA ARG A 66 5.42 -9.99 -81.82
C ARG A 66 5.12 -9.65 -80.36
N ASP A 67 3.91 -9.95 -79.90
CA ASP A 67 3.47 -9.69 -78.52
C ASP A 67 4.34 -10.50 -77.52
N ILE A 68 4.61 -11.78 -77.79
CA ILE A 68 5.49 -12.62 -76.97
C ILE A 68 6.93 -12.07 -76.91
N VAL A 69 7.47 -11.58 -78.04
CA VAL A 69 8.82 -10.99 -78.06
C VAL A 69 8.88 -9.70 -77.25
N SER A 70 7.88 -8.83 -77.38
CA SER A 70 7.77 -7.62 -76.56
C SER A 70 7.67 -7.94 -75.07
N ASP A 71 6.84 -8.91 -74.70
CA ASP A 71 6.68 -9.34 -73.31
C ASP A 71 7.97 -9.95 -72.74
N LEU A 72 8.72 -10.71 -73.55
CA LEU A 72 10.03 -11.24 -73.17
C LEU A 72 11.00 -10.11 -72.84
N GLU A 73 11.12 -9.08 -73.68
CA GLU A 73 12.02 -7.94 -73.44
C GLU A 73 11.67 -7.20 -72.15
N ILE A 74 10.36 -6.97 -71.89
CA ILE A 74 9.89 -6.32 -70.67
C ILE A 74 10.26 -7.14 -69.44
N ARG A 75 10.05 -8.46 -69.50
CA ARG A 75 10.31 -9.37 -68.37
C ARG A 75 11.80 -9.58 -68.13
N GLN A 76 12.62 -9.65 -69.19
CA GLN A 76 14.07 -9.69 -69.08
C GLN A 76 14.60 -8.44 -68.40
N LYS A 77 14.13 -7.25 -68.80
CA LYS A 77 14.49 -5.99 -68.13
C LYS A 77 14.06 -5.99 -66.66
N ALA A 78 12.83 -6.42 -66.36
CA ALA A 78 12.33 -6.49 -64.99
C ALA A 78 13.15 -7.46 -64.11
N VAL A 79 13.43 -8.66 -64.60
CA VAL A 79 14.26 -9.66 -63.90
C VAL A 79 15.69 -9.17 -63.72
N THR A 80 16.27 -8.51 -64.73
CA THR A 80 17.61 -7.91 -64.62
C THR A 80 17.65 -6.83 -63.55
N ASN A 81 16.66 -5.93 -63.54
CA ASN A 81 16.55 -4.88 -62.52
C ASN A 81 16.37 -5.46 -61.11
N LEU A 82 15.51 -6.48 -60.94
CA LEU A 82 15.30 -7.15 -59.65
C LEU A 82 16.55 -7.89 -59.17
N ARG A 83 17.29 -8.54 -60.08
CA ARG A 83 18.56 -9.20 -59.73
C ARG A 83 19.66 -8.21 -59.38
N ASN A 84 19.75 -7.10 -60.10
CA ASN A 84 20.67 -6.00 -59.77
C ASN A 84 20.36 -5.43 -58.38
N PHE A 85 19.07 -5.24 -58.06
CA PHE A 85 18.62 -4.80 -56.74
C PHE A 85 18.99 -5.78 -55.62
N LEU A 86 18.85 -7.09 -55.89
CA LEU A 86 19.16 -8.18 -54.94
C LEU A 86 20.66 -8.55 -54.91
N GLY A 87 21.50 -7.98 -55.77
CA GLY A 87 22.92 -8.35 -55.89
C GLY A 87 23.16 -9.77 -56.41
N LEU A 88 22.25 -10.31 -57.24
CA LEU A 88 22.33 -11.66 -57.81
C LEU A 88 22.96 -11.66 -59.21
N PRO A 89 23.63 -12.76 -59.63
CA PRO A 89 24.20 -12.88 -60.98
C PRO A 89 23.12 -12.83 -62.07
N SER A 90 23.50 -12.45 -63.29
CA SER A 90 22.61 -12.35 -64.45
C SER A 90 21.88 -13.67 -64.73
N PHE A 91 20.70 -13.59 -65.34
CA PHE A 91 19.98 -14.80 -65.73
C PHE A 91 20.78 -15.58 -66.77
N ASP A 92 20.91 -16.88 -66.59
CA ASP A 92 21.44 -17.73 -67.66
C ASP A 92 20.31 -18.07 -68.65
N GLU A 93 20.24 -17.30 -69.73
CA GLU A 93 19.29 -17.51 -70.82
C GLU A 93 19.74 -18.60 -71.81
N SER A 94 20.99 -19.07 -71.70
CA SER A 94 21.59 -20.02 -72.67
C SER A 94 20.96 -21.41 -72.62
N LEU A 95 20.26 -21.73 -71.53
CA LEU A 95 19.60 -23.02 -71.31
C LEU A 95 18.25 -23.15 -72.05
N PHE A 96 17.74 -22.05 -72.64
CA PHE A 96 16.41 -22.03 -73.25
C PHE A 96 16.48 -21.61 -74.72
N PRO A 97 15.63 -22.20 -75.60
CA PRO A 97 15.53 -21.74 -76.98
C PRO A 97 15.13 -20.26 -77.06
N PRO A 98 15.79 -19.45 -77.91
CA PRO A 98 15.52 -18.03 -78.01
C PRO A 98 14.08 -17.77 -78.48
N LYS A 99 13.43 -16.74 -77.93
CA LYS A 99 12.05 -16.33 -78.27
C LYS A 99 11.00 -17.43 -78.04
N SER A 100 11.22 -18.33 -77.08
CA SER A 100 10.29 -19.41 -76.76
C SER A 100 9.28 -19.04 -75.68
N ILE A 101 8.07 -19.61 -75.76
CA ILE A 101 7.04 -19.53 -74.70
C ILE A 101 7.55 -20.18 -73.40
N ALA A 102 8.45 -21.17 -73.50
CA ALA A 102 9.09 -21.79 -72.33
C ALA A 102 9.95 -20.78 -71.57
N LEU A 103 10.76 -19.98 -72.26
CA LEU A 103 11.55 -18.91 -71.65
C LEU A 103 10.65 -17.87 -70.97
N LEU A 104 9.52 -17.51 -71.59
CA LEU A 104 8.55 -16.58 -71.00
C LEU A 104 8.03 -17.09 -69.65
N LYS A 105 7.59 -18.35 -69.59
CA LYS A 105 7.07 -18.98 -68.35
C LYS A 105 8.12 -19.09 -67.25
N VAL A 106 9.38 -19.33 -67.62
CA VAL A 106 10.48 -19.39 -66.64
C VAL A 106 10.82 -18.00 -66.12
N LEU A 107 10.87 -16.98 -67.00
CA LEU A 107 11.06 -15.58 -66.60
C LEU A 107 9.90 -15.08 -65.73
N ASP A 108 8.66 -15.48 -66.01
CA ASP A 108 7.48 -15.28 -65.17
C ASP A 108 7.70 -15.83 -63.75
N SER A 109 8.05 -17.11 -63.67
CA SER A 109 8.25 -17.81 -62.40
C SER A 109 9.40 -17.19 -61.60
N GLU A 110 10.48 -16.82 -62.28
CA GLU A 110 11.65 -16.20 -61.67
C GLU A 110 11.36 -14.77 -61.22
N LYS A 111 10.64 -13.97 -62.03
CA LYS A 111 10.17 -12.64 -61.64
C LYS A 111 9.36 -12.72 -60.35
N ASN A 112 8.35 -13.59 -60.31
CA ASN A 112 7.49 -13.76 -59.13
C ASN A 112 8.30 -14.18 -57.89
N ARG A 113 9.27 -15.08 -58.06
CA ARG A 113 10.18 -15.52 -56.98
C ARG A 113 11.04 -14.37 -56.45
N LEU A 114 11.59 -13.54 -57.34
CA LEU A 114 12.42 -12.39 -56.98
C LEU A 114 11.59 -11.27 -56.33
N GLU A 115 10.38 -11.02 -56.81
CA GLU A 115 9.43 -10.08 -56.20
C GLU A 115 9.05 -10.52 -54.78
N ALA A 116 8.72 -11.80 -54.58
CA ALA A 116 8.45 -12.35 -53.27
C ALA A 116 9.64 -12.17 -52.30
N LYS A 117 10.86 -12.43 -52.77
CA LYS A 117 12.07 -12.24 -51.96
C LYS A 117 12.35 -10.76 -51.65
N ARG A 118 12.10 -9.85 -52.60
CA ARG A 118 12.20 -8.41 -52.37
C ARG A 118 11.22 -7.97 -51.28
N GLU A 119 9.97 -8.41 -51.39
CA GLU A 119 8.92 -8.06 -50.43
C GLU A 119 9.23 -8.59 -49.03
N GLU A 120 9.76 -9.81 -48.93
CA GLU A 120 10.20 -10.38 -47.66
C GLU A 120 11.30 -9.53 -46.99
N ILE A 121 12.33 -9.15 -47.75
CA ILE A 121 13.47 -8.37 -47.25
C ILE A 121 13.01 -6.95 -46.88
N VAL A 122 12.38 -6.23 -47.80
CA VAL A 122 11.92 -4.85 -47.58
C VAL A 122 10.86 -4.80 -46.47
N GLY A 123 9.94 -5.76 -46.46
CA GLY A 123 8.92 -5.88 -45.42
C GLY A 123 9.50 -6.18 -44.04
N SER A 124 10.60 -6.94 -43.96
CA SER A 124 11.31 -7.18 -42.69
C SER A 124 12.05 -5.92 -42.21
N GLN A 125 12.71 -5.20 -43.12
CA GLN A 125 13.41 -3.94 -42.82
C GLN A 125 12.44 -2.84 -42.37
N ALA A 126 11.29 -2.75 -43.04
CA ALA A 126 10.21 -1.84 -42.68
C ALA A 126 9.66 -2.13 -41.28
N ARG A 127 9.35 -3.41 -40.99
CA ARG A 127 8.88 -3.82 -39.64
C ARG A 127 9.91 -3.54 -38.54
N LEU A 128 11.19 -3.79 -38.80
CA LEU A 128 12.26 -3.51 -37.83
C LEU A 128 12.39 -2.00 -37.57
N THR A 129 12.34 -1.19 -38.63
CA THR A 129 12.40 0.27 -38.53
C THR A 129 11.17 0.86 -37.83
N GLU A 130 9.98 0.33 -38.11
CA GLU A 130 8.73 0.72 -37.45
C GLU A 130 8.78 0.36 -35.96
N LYS A 131 9.24 -0.85 -35.61
CA LYS A 131 9.44 -1.26 -34.23
C LYS A 131 10.44 -0.35 -33.50
N TYR A 132 11.55 0.00 -34.15
CA TYR A 132 12.53 0.95 -33.60
C TYR A 132 11.89 2.32 -33.31
N LYS A 133 11.17 2.89 -34.28
CA LYS A 133 10.45 4.17 -34.11
C LYS A 133 9.44 4.11 -32.97
N ALA A 134 8.61 3.07 -32.93
CA ALA A 134 7.62 2.88 -31.87
C ALA A 134 8.27 2.77 -30.47
N LEU A 135 9.41 2.09 -30.35
CA LEU A 135 10.16 2.03 -29.09
C LEU A 135 10.76 3.38 -28.72
N CYS A 136 11.32 4.12 -29.67
CA CYS A 136 11.83 5.47 -29.45
C CYS A 136 10.74 6.42 -28.97
N ASP A 137 9.56 6.39 -29.61
CA ASP A 137 8.40 7.19 -29.23
C ASP A 137 7.93 6.84 -27.82
N ARG A 138 7.92 5.54 -27.47
CA ARG A 138 7.56 5.07 -26.13
C ARG A 138 8.54 5.51 -25.05
N VAL A 139 9.83 5.64 -25.35
CA VAL A 139 10.86 6.15 -24.42
C VAL A 139 10.85 7.68 -24.35
N GLY A 140 10.26 8.35 -25.35
CA GLY A 140 10.26 9.81 -25.51
C GLY A 140 11.57 10.34 -26.11
N THR A 141 12.27 9.53 -26.91
CA THR A 141 13.52 9.88 -27.60
C THR A 141 13.28 10.02 -29.10
N THR A 142 13.91 10.98 -29.75
CA THR A 142 13.81 11.16 -31.20
C THR A 142 14.47 10.00 -31.94
N ALA A 143 13.70 9.26 -32.74
CA ALA A 143 14.23 8.20 -33.58
C ALA A 143 15.18 8.76 -34.64
N ARG A 144 16.30 8.09 -34.89
CA ARG A 144 17.15 8.39 -36.05
C ARG A 144 16.36 8.13 -37.34
N GLN A 145 16.43 9.05 -38.30
CA GLN A 145 15.88 8.81 -39.63
C GLN A 145 16.73 7.76 -40.35
N ILE A 146 16.10 6.65 -40.71
CA ILE A 146 16.70 5.61 -41.55
C ILE A 146 16.15 5.84 -42.96
N GLU A 147 17.00 6.38 -43.83
CA GLU A 147 16.66 6.67 -45.23
C GLU A 147 16.68 5.39 -46.08
N GLY A 148 15.77 5.32 -47.07
CA GLY A 148 15.82 4.29 -48.12
C GLY A 148 15.34 2.88 -47.72
N VAL A 149 14.51 2.75 -46.69
CA VAL A 149 13.97 1.45 -46.21
C VAL A 149 13.26 0.64 -47.31
N HIS A 150 12.64 1.32 -48.28
CA HIS A 150 11.94 0.69 -49.41
C HIS A 150 12.76 0.69 -50.72
N ASP A 151 13.80 1.52 -50.78
CA ASP A 151 14.55 1.81 -52.01
C ASP A 151 15.90 1.08 -52.08
N ARG A 152 16.36 0.51 -50.96
CA ARG A 152 17.64 -0.20 -50.90
C ARG A 152 17.60 -1.35 -49.90
N ILE A 153 18.25 -2.47 -50.25
CA ILE A 153 18.55 -3.52 -49.29
C ILE A 153 19.64 -3.03 -48.34
N MET A 154 19.28 -2.85 -47.08
CA MET A 154 20.24 -2.56 -46.01
C MET A 154 21.25 -3.70 -45.87
N SER A 155 22.53 -3.35 -45.67
CA SER A 155 23.59 -4.34 -45.41
C SER A 155 23.28 -5.13 -44.14
N LYS A 156 23.70 -6.40 -44.10
CA LYS A 156 23.53 -7.28 -42.95
C LYS A 156 24.08 -6.64 -41.66
N ASP A 157 25.25 -6.02 -41.71
CA ASP A 157 25.85 -5.35 -40.55
C ASP A 157 25.01 -4.18 -40.02
N VAL A 158 24.26 -3.50 -40.87
CA VAL A 158 23.38 -2.39 -40.47
C VAL A 158 22.11 -2.93 -39.82
N LEU A 159 21.59 -4.05 -40.34
CA LEU A 159 20.44 -4.73 -39.75
C LEU A 159 20.77 -5.33 -38.39
N ASP A 160 21.93 -5.99 -38.27
CA ASP A 160 22.39 -6.56 -37.00
C ASP A 160 22.59 -5.46 -35.94
N LYS A 161 23.12 -4.28 -36.34
CA LYS A 161 23.20 -3.11 -35.45
C LYS A 161 21.83 -2.58 -35.05
N LEU A 162 20.91 -2.41 -36.00
CA LEU A 162 19.57 -1.92 -35.73
C LEU A 162 18.79 -2.89 -34.84
N GLU A 163 18.91 -4.19 -35.06
CA GLU A 163 18.34 -5.22 -34.22
C GLU A 163 18.93 -5.19 -32.81
N GLY A 164 20.24 -5.00 -32.67
CA GLY A 164 20.90 -4.75 -31.40
C GLY A 164 20.35 -3.52 -30.66
N GLU A 165 20.18 -2.40 -31.36
CA GLU A 165 19.58 -1.18 -30.81
C GLU A 165 18.12 -1.39 -30.39
N VAL A 166 17.32 -2.08 -31.21
CA VAL A 166 15.92 -2.44 -30.90
C VAL A 166 15.85 -3.31 -29.65
N ASN A 167 16.72 -4.31 -29.53
CA ASN A 167 16.76 -5.18 -28.36
C ASN A 167 17.19 -4.43 -27.11
N ALA A 168 18.20 -3.56 -27.20
CA ALA A 168 18.62 -2.70 -26.09
C ALA A 168 17.49 -1.75 -25.64
N LEU A 169 16.82 -1.08 -26.58
CA LEU A 169 15.67 -0.22 -26.30
C LEU A 169 14.50 -0.99 -25.71
N GLN A 170 14.24 -2.21 -26.19
CA GLN A 170 13.19 -3.06 -25.65
C GLN A 170 13.46 -3.43 -24.18
N THR A 171 14.69 -3.84 -23.86
CA THR A 171 15.10 -4.11 -22.48
C THR A 171 14.94 -2.86 -21.62
N TYR A 172 15.38 -1.70 -22.12
CA TYR A 172 15.28 -0.43 -21.42
C TYR A 172 13.83 0.01 -21.15
N VAL A 173 12.93 -0.16 -22.12
CA VAL A 173 11.48 0.08 -21.94
C VAL A 173 10.90 -0.86 -20.90
N ASN A 174 11.31 -2.13 -20.91
CA ASN A 174 10.82 -3.12 -19.96
C ASN A 174 11.25 -2.80 -18.52
N GLU A 175 12.52 -2.43 -18.31
CA GLU A 175 13.04 -1.98 -17.00
C GLU A 175 12.27 -0.76 -16.49
N ARG A 176 12.06 0.24 -17.35
CA ARG A 176 11.26 1.43 -17.00
C ARG A 176 9.82 1.08 -16.66
N ARG A 177 9.20 0.17 -17.41
CA ARG A 177 7.83 -0.33 -17.15
C ARG A 177 7.76 -1.03 -15.81
N GLU A 178 8.69 -1.92 -15.52
CA GLU A 178 8.74 -2.64 -14.25
C GLU A 178 8.87 -1.68 -13.07
N LYS A 179 9.78 -0.69 -13.19
CA LYS A 179 9.92 0.36 -12.18
C LYS A 179 8.63 1.15 -11.98
N ALA A 180 7.95 1.54 -13.06
CA ALA A 180 6.68 2.25 -13.00
C ALA A 180 5.59 1.41 -12.30
N LEU A 181 5.52 0.10 -12.61
CA LEU A 181 4.58 -0.82 -11.98
C LEU A 181 4.85 -0.99 -10.48
N GLN A 182 6.11 -1.14 -10.09
CA GLN A 182 6.52 -1.22 -8.68
C GLN A 182 6.12 0.06 -7.93
N LEU A 183 6.46 1.23 -8.48
CA LEU A 183 6.08 2.52 -7.90
C LEU A 183 4.56 2.67 -7.80
N GLN A 184 3.81 2.25 -8.82
CA GLN A 184 2.35 2.32 -8.80
C GLN A 184 1.74 1.39 -7.75
N ALA A 185 2.21 0.14 -7.66
CA ALA A 185 1.73 -0.84 -6.69
C ALA A 185 2.02 -0.41 -5.24
N GLU A 186 3.23 0.08 -4.98
CA GLU A 186 3.61 0.61 -3.67
C GLU A 186 2.77 1.85 -3.32
N SER A 187 2.62 2.78 -4.26
CA SER A 187 1.82 4.00 -4.05
C SER A 187 0.34 3.68 -3.79
N LYS A 188 -0.24 2.68 -4.49
CA LYS A 188 -1.60 2.19 -4.23
C LYS A 188 -1.73 1.64 -2.81
N ARG A 189 -0.81 0.75 -2.41
CA ARG A 189 -0.80 0.16 -1.06
C ARG A 189 -0.74 1.24 0.01
N ILE A 190 0.21 2.18 -0.11
CA ILE A 190 0.36 3.28 0.84
C ILE A 190 -0.91 4.15 0.87
N PHE A 191 -1.42 4.52 -0.31
CA PHE A 191 -2.62 5.35 -0.43
C PHE A 191 -3.83 4.69 0.23
N GLU A 192 -4.05 3.39 0.05
CA GLU A 192 -5.15 2.66 0.70
C GLU A 192 -5.05 2.65 2.22
N THR A 193 -3.85 2.55 2.78
CA THR A 193 -3.61 2.61 4.23
C THR A 193 -3.97 3.98 4.81
N ILE A 194 -3.52 5.06 4.17
CA ILE A 194 -3.66 6.43 4.69
C ILE A 194 -4.89 7.17 4.16
N ARG A 195 -5.66 6.55 3.26
CA ARG A 195 -6.86 7.13 2.61
C ARG A 195 -7.82 7.81 3.58
N PRO A 196 -8.14 7.24 4.77
CA PRO A 196 -9.06 7.89 5.70
C PRO A 196 -8.52 9.20 6.29
N SER A 197 -7.20 9.41 6.26
CA SER A 197 -6.52 10.55 6.88
C SER A 197 -6.08 11.61 5.87
N ILE A 198 -6.06 11.31 4.57
CA ILE A 198 -5.70 12.27 3.52
C ILE A 198 -6.96 12.91 2.93
N ASN A 199 -7.13 14.22 3.18
CA ASN A 199 -8.23 15.02 2.63
C ASN A 199 -7.90 15.74 1.31
N SER A 200 -6.62 15.80 0.92
CA SER A 200 -6.17 16.51 -0.28
C SER A 200 -5.13 15.68 -1.02
N PHE A 201 -5.57 15.05 -2.11
CA PHE A 201 -4.68 14.46 -3.12
C PHE A 201 -5.15 14.96 -4.48
N SER A 202 -4.22 15.44 -5.31
CA SER A 202 -4.60 16.01 -6.61
C SER A 202 -5.21 14.94 -7.50
N GLU A 203 -6.18 15.31 -8.33
CA GLU A 203 -6.77 14.43 -9.34
C GLU A 203 -5.69 13.91 -10.32
N ASP A 204 -4.69 14.74 -10.62
CA ASP A 204 -3.50 14.36 -11.38
C ASP A 204 -2.73 13.21 -10.71
N ASP A 205 -2.62 13.21 -9.39
CA ASP A 205 -1.87 12.19 -8.66
C ASP A 205 -2.65 10.87 -8.60
N LEU A 206 -3.98 10.95 -8.48
CA LEU A 206 -4.88 9.80 -8.58
C LEU A 206 -4.86 9.18 -9.98
N HIS A 207 -4.67 10.00 -11.03
CA HIS A 207 -4.49 9.49 -12.38
C HIS A 207 -3.27 8.57 -12.46
N PHE A 208 -2.10 8.90 -11.88
CA PHE A 208 -0.92 8.01 -11.90
C PHE A 208 -1.15 6.65 -11.21
N LEU A 209 -2.07 6.59 -10.25
CA LEU A 209 -2.48 5.33 -9.63
C LEU A 209 -3.39 4.50 -10.53
N ARG A 210 -4.06 5.10 -11.53
CA ARG A 210 -5.04 4.42 -12.39
C ARG A 210 -4.55 4.18 -13.81
N VAL A 211 -3.48 4.85 -14.24
CA VAL A 211 -2.87 4.69 -15.56
C VAL A 211 -2.56 3.23 -15.84
N ASP A 212 -3.02 2.74 -16.99
CA ASP A 212 -2.72 1.41 -17.50
C ASP A 212 -1.35 1.40 -18.19
N LEU A 213 -0.30 1.07 -17.43
CA LEU A 213 1.09 1.03 -17.90
C LEU A 213 1.36 -0.02 -18.99
N ASP A 214 0.39 -0.89 -19.31
CA ASP A 214 0.48 -1.88 -20.38
C ASP A 214 0.09 -1.33 -21.74
N SER A 215 -0.59 -0.19 -21.78
CA SER A 215 -0.93 0.48 -23.02
C SER A 215 0.34 0.93 -23.78
N GLN A 216 0.38 0.61 -25.08
CA GLN A 216 1.44 1.06 -25.98
C GLN A 216 1.43 2.58 -26.22
N SER A 217 0.32 3.27 -25.88
CA SER A 217 0.17 4.71 -26.06
C SER A 217 0.90 5.55 -25.00
N ILE A 218 1.37 4.94 -23.91
CA ILE A 218 2.00 5.68 -22.82
C ILE A 218 3.49 5.83 -23.08
N VAL A 219 3.92 7.09 -23.05
CA VAL A 219 5.33 7.47 -23.12
C VAL A 219 5.97 7.32 -21.73
N LEU A 220 6.74 6.24 -21.55
CA LEU A 220 7.55 5.96 -20.37
C LEU A 220 8.84 6.81 -20.40
N SER A 221 8.67 8.12 -20.49
CA SER A 221 9.79 9.07 -20.46
C SER A 221 10.48 9.12 -19.10
N SER A 222 11.71 9.62 -19.08
CA SER A 222 12.42 9.88 -17.81
C SER A 222 11.68 10.90 -16.94
N ALA A 223 11.02 11.89 -17.55
CA ALA A 223 10.19 12.87 -16.85
C ALA A 223 8.95 12.22 -16.21
N PHE A 224 8.31 11.29 -16.91
CA PHE A 224 7.17 10.53 -16.38
C PHE A 224 7.56 9.72 -15.14
N LEU A 225 8.67 8.97 -15.22
CA LEU A 225 9.16 8.19 -14.07
C LEU A 225 9.54 9.08 -12.88
N LYS A 226 10.25 10.19 -13.12
CA LYS A 226 10.57 11.16 -12.06
C LYS A 226 9.32 11.73 -11.38
N LYS A 227 8.24 11.95 -12.15
CA LYS A 227 6.96 12.41 -11.58
C LYS A 227 6.32 11.32 -10.71
N MET A 228 6.31 10.06 -11.16
CA MET A 228 5.84 8.93 -10.35
C MET A 228 6.67 8.74 -9.07
N GLU A 229 8.00 8.83 -9.16
CA GLU A 229 8.90 8.77 -8.01
C GLU A 229 8.58 9.86 -6.99
N LYS A 230 8.43 11.11 -7.45
CA LYS A 230 8.08 12.24 -6.57
C LYS A 230 6.72 12.05 -5.87
N ILE A 231 5.74 11.47 -6.56
CA ILE A 231 4.43 11.17 -5.96
C ILE A 231 4.57 10.06 -4.91
N ASN A 232 5.33 9.01 -5.21
CA ASN A 232 5.60 7.91 -4.29
C ASN A 232 6.34 8.39 -3.03
N GLU A 233 7.37 9.23 -3.19
CA GLU A 233 8.12 9.82 -2.08
C GLU A 233 7.20 10.66 -1.18
N ARG A 234 6.39 11.54 -1.76
CA ARG A 234 5.41 12.32 -0.99
C ARG A 234 4.39 11.42 -0.28
N LEU A 235 3.95 10.33 -0.89
CA LEU A 235 3.06 9.35 -0.23
C LEU A 235 3.77 8.64 0.93
N LYS A 236 5.04 8.29 0.78
CA LYS A 236 5.87 7.71 1.85
C LYS A 236 6.02 8.69 3.01
N ASP A 237 6.26 9.96 2.73
CA ASP A 237 6.35 11.01 3.76
C ASP A 237 5.03 11.15 4.53
N HIS A 238 3.90 11.19 3.81
CA HIS A 238 2.58 11.20 4.44
C HIS A 238 2.32 9.94 5.27
N HIS A 239 2.70 8.77 4.77
CA HIS A 239 2.58 7.51 5.50
C HIS A 239 3.46 7.48 6.74
N HIS A 240 4.69 7.97 6.66
CA HIS A 240 5.58 8.08 7.81
C HIS A 240 5.00 9.02 8.87
N SER A 241 4.49 10.19 8.46
CA SER A 241 3.84 11.13 9.37
C SER A 241 2.58 10.53 10.01
N TRP A 242 1.75 9.84 9.22
CA TRP A 242 0.57 9.12 9.71
C TRP A 242 0.95 8.04 10.72
N LEU A 243 1.98 7.24 10.44
CA LEU A 243 2.45 6.18 11.34
C LEU A 243 2.97 6.75 12.66
N GLN A 244 3.71 7.86 12.62
CA GLN A 244 4.14 8.58 13.82
C GLN A 244 2.94 9.06 14.65
N GLN A 245 1.91 9.63 14.01
CA GLN A 245 0.70 10.08 14.70
C GLN A 245 -0.07 8.92 15.33
N VAL A 246 -0.26 7.82 14.60
CA VAL A 246 -0.93 6.61 15.12
C VAL A 246 -0.17 6.02 16.29
N THR A 247 1.17 5.91 16.18
CA THR A 247 2.04 5.42 17.26
C THR A 247 1.94 6.30 18.49
N PHE A 248 2.00 7.62 18.31
CA PHE A 248 1.88 8.57 19.42
C PHE A 248 0.52 8.47 20.12
N ARG A 249 -0.58 8.40 19.36
CA ARG A 249 -1.93 8.21 19.93
C ARG A 249 -2.04 6.89 20.69
N TYR A 250 -1.47 5.81 20.14
CA TYR A 250 -1.46 4.51 20.80
C TYR A 250 -0.70 4.55 22.13
N ASP A 251 0.49 5.17 22.16
CA ASP A 251 1.26 5.33 23.39
C ASP A 251 0.52 6.20 24.42
N GLU A 252 -0.14 7.27 23.99
CA GLU A 252 -0.97 8.10 24.88
C GLU A 252 -2.12 7.31 25.51
N LEU A 253 -2.80 6.47 24.72
CA LEU A 253 -3.89 5.62 25.20
C LEU A 253 -3.39 4.54 26.15
N LEU A 254 -2.22 3.94 25.89
CA LEU A 254 -1.60 2.99 26.82
C LEU A 254 -1.26 3.64 28.17
N VAL A 255 -0.74 4.87 28.16
CA VAL A 255 -0.49 5.62 29.40
C VAL A 255 -1.80 5.86 30.15
N LYS A 256 -2.84 6.36 29.47
CA LYS A 256 -4.18 6.56 30.07
C LYS A 256 -4.74 5.27 30.64
N LEU A 257 -4.56 4.16 29.93
CA LEU A 257 -5.03 2.84 30.35
C LEU A 257 -4.30 2.37 31.63
N ASN A 258 -2.99 2.55 31.70
CA ASN A 258 -2.19 2.22 32.88
C ASN A 258 -2.56 3.09 34.08
N GLU A 259 -2.73 4.40 33.89
CA GLU A 259 -3.18 5.31 34.94
C GLU A 259 -4.56 4.91 35.49
N LEU A 260 -5.49 4.55 34.61
CA LEU A 260 -6.81 4.08 35.03
C LEU A 260 -6.76 2.74 35.74
N SER A 261 -5.92 1.83 35.28
CA SER A 261 -5.73 0.52 35.91
C SER A 261 -5.16 0.68 37.33
N ALA A 262 -4.17 1.56 37.51
CA ALA A 262 -3.63 1.91 38.82
C ALA A 262 -4.69 2.53 39.75
N LYS A 263 -5.53 3.44 39.23
CA LYS A 263 -6.65 4.03 39.98
C LYS A 263 -7.72 3.01 40.37
N CYS A 264 -7.91 1.97 39.56
CA CYS A 264 -8.88 0.91 39.81
C CYS A 264 -8.32 -0.27 40.64
N PHE A 265 -7.07 -0.20 41.11
CA PHE A 265 -6.38 -1.28 41.82
C PHE A 265 -6.39 -2.63 41.09
N GLN A 266 -6.42 -2.59 39.75
CA GLN A 266 -6.31 -3.79 38.95
C GLN A 266 -4.82 -4.12 38.81
N PRO A 267 -4.40 -5.39 38.93
CA PRO A 267 -3.03 -5.79 38.57
C PRO A 267 -2.74 -5.23 37.18
N SER A 268 -1.53 -4.71 36.97
CA SER A 268 -1.07 -4.38 35.63
C SER A 268 -1.15 -5.66 34.81
N THR A 269 -2.28 -5.90 34.14
CA THR A 269 -2.38 -6.94 33.13
C THR A 269 -1.21 -6.64 32.21
N GLU A 270 -0.33 -7.61 32.00
CA GLU A 270 0.70 -7.54 30.97
C GLU A 270 -0.03 -7.17 29.69
N LEU A 271 -0.05 -5.87 29.38
CA LEU A 271 -0.69 -5.36 28.20
C LEU A 271 0.06 -6.03 27.08
N SER A 272 -0.64 -6.96 26.44
CA SER A 272 -0.18 -7.75 25.30
C SER A 272 0.85 -6.95 24.52
N ALA A 273 2.04 -7.53 24.39
CA ALA A 273 3.21 -6.94 23.74
C ALA A 273 2.82 -5.92 22.66
N LYS A 274 3.38 -4.71 22.75
CA LYS A 274 3.12 -3.60 21.82
C LYS A 274 3.02 -4.17 20.40
N PRO A 275 1.84 -4.08 19.74
CA PRO A 275 1.67 -4.66 18.42
C PRO A 275 2.74 -4.06 17.50
N ASN A 276 3.19 -4.89 16.56
CA ASN A 276 4.26 -4.51 15.66
C ASN A 276 3.89 -3.19 14.96
N LEU A 277 4.79 -2.19 14.97
CA LEU A 277 4.51 -0.83 14.49
C LEU A 277 3.98 -0.83 13.06
N GLU A 278 4.44 -1.76 12.22
CA GLU A 278 3.99 -1.93 10.84
C GLU A 278 2.56 -2.47 10.69
N ASN A 279 2.03 -3.08 11.75
CA ASN A 279 0.69 -3.69 11.79
C ASN A 279 -0.30 -2.87 12.61
N LEU A 280 0.10 -1.72 13.17
CA LEU A 280 -0.80 -0.84 13.92
C LEU A 280 -1.92 -0.36 12.99
N SER A 281 -3.05 -1.05 13.05
CA SER A 281 -4.23 -0.70 12.30
C SER A 281 -5.03 0.34 13.07
N GLU A 282 -5.68 1.28 12.37
CA GLU A 282 -6.69 2.16 12.97
C GLU A 282 -7.73 1.37 13.77
N LYS A 283 -8.01 0.11 13.39
CA LYS A 283 -8.89 -0.80 14.14
C LYS A 283 -8.35 -1.16 15.52
N GLU A 284 -7.05 -1.34 15.67
CA GLU A 284 -6.41 -1.62 16.97
C GLU A 284 -6.44 -0.38 17.86
N LEU A 285 -6.23 0.80 17.25
CA LEU A 285 -6.38 2.07 17.95
C LEU A 285 -7.81 2.25 18.47
N GLN A 286 -8.83 2.00 17.63
CA GLN A 286 -10.24 2.08 18.04
C GLN A 286 -10.59 1.10 19.16
N LYS A 287 -10.05 -0.13 19.13
CA LYS A 287 -10.23 -1.10 20.23
C LYS A 287 -9.66 -0.57 21.53
N LEU A 288 -8.44 0.00 21.48
CA LEU A 288 -7.79 0.56 22.66
C LEU A 288 -8.53 1.80 23.20
N GLU A 289 -9.00 2.68 22.31
CA GLU A 289 -9.85 3.82 22.66
C GLU A 289 -11.13 3.39 23.38
N GLU A 290 -11.80 2.35 22.88
CA GLU A 290 -12.99 1.79 23.51
C GLU A 290 -12.68 1.14 24.86
N GLU A 291 -11.54 0.44 24.98
CA GLU A 291 -11.07 -0.12 26.26
C GLU A 291 -10.83 0.96 27.32
N VAL A 292 -10.19 2.06 26.92
CA VAL A 292 -9.96 3.23 27.77
C VAL A 292 -11.29 3.86 28.15
N ARG A 293 -12.22 4.02 27.20
CA ARG A 293 -13.56 4.58 27.44
C ARG A 293 -14.36 3.74 28.44
N ILE A 294 -14.40 2.42 28.27
CA ILE A 294 -15.09 1.50 29.18
C ILE A 294 -14.48 1.56 30.58
N ARG A 295 -13.14 1.53 30.69
CA ARG A 295 -12.47 1.62 32.00
C ARG A 295 -12.65 2.98 32.66
N GLN A 296 -12.57 4.07 31.92
CA GLN A 296 -12.85 5.41 32.45
C GLN A 296 -14.27 5.46 33.00
N GLN A 297 -15.25 4.93 32.26
CA GLN A 297 -16.64 4.92 32.70
C GLN A 297 -16.82 4.06 33.97
N LYS A 298 -16.14 2.91 34.07
CA LYS A 298 -16.14 2.09 35.29
C LYS A 298 -15.53 2.86 36.47
N TYR A 299 -14.39 3.50 36.26
CA TYR A 299 -13.71 4.30 37.28
C TYR A 299 -14.62 5.42 37.79
N GLU A 300 -15.22 6.23 36.92
CA GLU A 300 -16.07 7.35 37.34
C GLU A 300 -17.29 6.89 38.15
N ARG A 301 -17.90 5.76 37.78
CA ARG A 301 -19.03 5.18 38.54
C ARG A 301 -18.61 4.68 39.92
N ALA A 302 -17.42 4.08 40.02
CA ALA A 302 -16.87 3.50 41.24
C ALA A 302 -16.01 4.48 42.06
N LYS A 303 -15.82 5.71 41.58
CA LYS A 303 -14.93 6.72 42.15
C LYS A 303 -15.17 6.97 43.66
N PRO A 304 -16.41 7.10 44.17
CA PRO A 304 -16.64 7.28 45.60
C PRO A 304 -16.08 6.13 46.46
N VAL A 305 -16.15 4.89 45.96
CA VAL A 305 -15.61 3.71 46.62
C VAL A 305 -14.08 3.73 46.61
N PHE A 306 -13.47 4.04 45.47
CA PHE A 306 -12.01 4.14 45.35
C PHE A 306 -11.43 5.29 46.19
N ASP A 307 -12.07 6.45 46.22
CA ASP A 307 -11.65 7.60 47.03
C ASP A 307 -11.70 7.25 48.53
N LYS A 308 -12.79 6.60 48.96
CA LYS A 308 -12.94 6.15 50.36
C LYS A 308 -11.94 5.07 50.74
N LEU A 309 -11.68 4.12 49.84
CA LEU A 309 -10.66 3.10 50.06
C LEU A 309 -9.26 3.70 50.16
N ASN A 310 -8.90 4.65 49.30
CA ASN A 310 -7.62 5.36 49.39
C ASN A 310 -7.50 6.12 50.73
N GLU A 311 -8.56 6.80 51.16
CA GLU A 311 -8.60 7.47 52.47
C GLU A 311 -8.38 6.48 53.62
N TRP A 312 -8.99 5.30 53.52
CA TRP A 312 -8.78 4.21 54.48
C TRP A 312 -7.34 3.70 54.45
N MET A 313 -6.78 3.42 53.26
CA MET A 313 -5.40 2.95 53.08
C MET A 313 -4.37 3.95 53.63
N ASP A 314 -4.57 5.24 53.42
CA ASP A 314 -3.67 6.28 53.93
C ASP A 314 -3.77 6.41 55.45
N SER A 315 -4.98 6.31 56.00
CA SER A 315 -5.21 6.25 57.45
C SER A 315 -4.56 5.00 58.05
N TRP A 316 -4.58 3.87 57.33
CA TRP A 316 -3.96 2.61 57.73
C TRP A 316 -2.44 2.71 57.72
N LYS A 317 -1.84 3.23 56.64
CA LYS A 317 -0.40 3.54 56.57
C LYS A 317 0.04 4.49 57.69
N GLN A 318 -0.77 5.49 58.01
CA GLN A 318 -0.52 6.41 59.11
C GLN A 318 -0.48 5.69 60.46
N LYS A 319 -1.45 4.78 60.72
CA LYS A 319 -1.45 3.93 61.92
C LYS A 319 -0.15 3.11 62.00
N LEU A 320 0.20 2.39 60.94
CA LEU A 320 1.41 1.57 60.91
C LEU A 320 2.69 2.40 61.16
N ASN A 321 2.77 3.61 60.60
CA ASN A 321 3.91 4.52 60.81
C ASN A 321 3.98 5.01 62.27
N ILE A 322 2.85 5.36 62.88
CA ILE A 322 2.78 5.72 64.30
C ILE A 322 3.24 4.54 65.16
N GLU A 323 2.73 3.34 64.91
CA GLU A 323 3.08 2.15 65.69
C GLU A 323 4.56 1.76 65.55
N ARG A 324 5.14 1.86 64.35
CA ARG A 324 6.60 1.68 64.15
C ARG A 324 7.43 2.67 64.98
N ARG A 325 6.94 3.92 65.11
CA ARG A 325 7.61 4.96 65.89
C ARG A 325 7.45 4.71 67.39
N VAL A 326 6.28 4.26 67.85
CA VAL A 326 6.00 3.93 69.28
C VAL A 326 6.97 2.89 69.82
N CYS A 327 7.46 1.95 69.00
CA CYS A 327 8.45 0.97 69.41
C CYS A 327 9.86 1.55 69.69
N ARG A 328 10.12 2.83 69.41
CA ARG A 328 11.42 3.48 69.65
C ARG A 328 11.42 4.27 70.96
N ALA A 329 12.47 4.14 71.76
CA ALA A 329 12.62 4.90 73.02
C ALA A 329 12.53 6.43 72.83
N SER A 330 12.97 6.95 71.69
CA SER A 330 12.87 8.36 71.30
C SER A 330 11.43 8.85 71.04
N PHE A 331 10.43 7.97 70.99
CA PHE A 331 9.03 8.37 70.85
C PHE A 331 8.49 9.03 72.11
N TYR A 332 8.94 8.54 73.27
CA TYR A 332 8.49 8.99 74.60
C TYR A 332 9.27 10.20 75.13
N THR A 333 10.24 10.72 74.37
CA THR A 333 10.93 11.97 74.74
C THR A 333 9.98 13.15 74.50
N ASN A 334 9.41 13.69 75.58
CA ASN A 334 8.43 14.77 75.52
C ASN A 334 9.10 16.16 75.41
N ARG A 335 9.65 16.46 74.23
CA ARG A 335 10.14 17.82 73.93
C ARG A 335 8.95 18.70 73.56
N ALA A 336 8.73 19.79 74.30
CA ALA A 336 7.72 20.82 74.03
C ALA A 336 6.25 20.35 73.86
N GLY A 337 5.83 19.28 74.56
CA GLY A 337 4.43 18.81 74.54
C GLY A 337 4.04 17.99 73.30
N ASP A 338 5.01 17.59 72.49
CA ASP A 338 4.83 16.83 71.25
C ASP A 338 4.30 15.40 71.50
N LEU A 339 4.57 14.82 72.67
CA LEU A 339 4.09 13.48 73.03
C LEU A 339 2.56 13.41 73.10
N ASN A 340 1.91 14.42 73.70
CA ASN A 340 0.46 14.44 73.83
C ASN A 340 -0.23 14.63 72.46
N LYS A 341 0.41 15.37 71.54
CA LYS A 341 -0.04 15.49 70.15
C LYS A 341 0.05 14.16 69.41
N LYS A 342 1.15 13.41 69.58
CA LYS A 342 1.35 12.07 68.99
C LYS A 342 0.33 11.05 69.50
N LEU A 343 0.09 11.00 70.82
CA LEU A 343 -0.90 10.09 71.43
C LEU A 343 -2.34 10.45 71.02
N LYS A 344 -2.65 11.75 70.94
CA LYS A 344 -3.96 12.20 70.44
C LYS A 344 -4.15 11.82 68.97
N GLN A 345 -3.13 12.01 68.14
CA GLN A 345 -3.14 11.61 66.73
C GLN A 345 -3.32 10.10 66.57
N GLN A 346 -2.66 9.28 67.40
CA GLN A 346 -2.85 7.83 67.43
C GLN A 346 -4.31 7.48 67.72
N LYS A 347 -4.89 8.02 68.79
CA LYS A 347 -6.28 7.76 69.18
C LYS A 347 -7.27 8.21 68.10
N THR A 348 -7.01 9.33 67.44
CA THR A 348 -7.85 9.82 66.33
C THR A 348 -7.81 8.87 65.14
N VAL A 349 -6.63 8.37 64.74
CA VAL A 349 -6.51 7.42 63.62
C VAL A 349 -7.16 6.08 63.97
N GLU A 350 -6.97 5.57 65.19
CA GLU A 350 -7.61 4.33 65.67
C GLU A 350 -9.14 4.41 65.69
N GLN A 351 -9.71 5.57 66.02
CA GLN A 351 -11.16 5.80 65.97
C GLN A 351 -11.69 6.05 64.55
N LYS A 352 -10.86 6.61 63.66
CA LYS A 352 -11.25 6.93 62.28
C LYS A 352 -11.36 5.69 61.40
N LEU A 353 -10.45 4.73 61.57
CA LEU A 353 -10.35 3.53 60.72
C LEU A 353 -11.63 2.68 60.67
N PRO A 354 -12.29 2.31 61.79
CA PRO A 354 -13.55 1.56 61.75
C PRO A 354 -14.70 2.35 61.11
N LYS A 355 -14.73 3.68 61.26
CA LYS A 355 -15.76 4.53 60.64
C LYS A 355 -15.62 4.54 59.12
N LEU A 356 -14.39 4.74 58.63
CA LEU A 356 -14.08 4.68 57.20
C LEU A 356 -14.42 3.30 56.61
N LEU A 357 -14.21 2.22 57.35
CA LEU A 357 -14.55 0.87 56.90
C LEU A 357 -16.07 0.66 56.77
N ASN A 358 -16.86 1.16 57.74
CA ASN A 358 -18.32 1.10 57.66
C ASN A 358 -18.85 1.93 56.47
N GLU A 359 -18.36 3.17 56.31
CA GLU A 359 -18.70 4.03 55.16
C GLU A 359 -18.32 3.37 53.83
N LEU A 360 -17.16 2.69 53.77
CA LEU A 360 -16.74 1.94 52.59
C LEU A 360 -17.69 0.78 52.28
N CYS A 361 -18.13 0.04 53.30
CA CYS A 361 -19.10 -1.05 53.14
C CYS A 361 -20.45 -0.55 52.60
N GLU A 362 -20.95 0.57 53.13
CA GLU A 362 -22.17 1.23 52.64
C GLU A 362 -22.04 1.64 51.17
N LEU A 363 -20.94 2.32 50.80
CA LEU A 363 -20.68 2.72 49.41
C LEU A 363 -20.57 1.52 48.46
N CYS A 364 -19.96 0.41 48.89
CA CYS A 364 -19.91 -0.80 48.09
C CYS A 364 -21.30 -1.44 47.92
N ASN A 365 -22.16 -1.41 48.94
CA ASN A 365 -23.53 -1.92 48.85
C ASN A 365 -24.38 -1.06 47.90
N ASP A 366 -24.26 0.27 48.01
CA ASP A 366 -24.94 1.22 47.14
C ASP A 366 -24.49 1.07 45.69
N TYR A 367 -23.20 0.83 45.45
CA TYR A 367 -22.67 0.57 44.10
C TYR A 367 -23.32 -0.67 43.46
N ILE A 368 -23.40 -1.79 44.17
CA ILE A 368 -24.04 -3.02 43.67
C ILE A 368 -25.53 -2.77 43.40
N LYS A 369 -26.21 -2.08 44.31
CA LYS A 369 -27.65 -1.78 44.20
C LYS A 369 -27.97 -0.88 43.01
N ASN A 370 -27.16 0.16 42.79
CA ASN A 370 -27.41 1.16 41.76
C ASN A 370 -27.02 0.68 40.36
N PHE A 371 -26.01 -0.18 40.24
CA PHE A 371 -25.48 -0.57 38.94
C PHE A 371 -25.73 -2.04 38.56
N GLN A 372 -26.21 -2.89 39.48
CA GLN A 372 -26.49 -4.32 39.25
C GLN A 372 -25.30 -5.08 38.59
N LEU A 373 -24.08 -4.62 38.87
CA LEU A 373 -22.84 -5.13 38.28
C LEU A 373 -22.05 -5.94 39.32
N ASN A 374 -21.05 -6.67 38.81
CA ASN A 374 -20.02 -7.29 39.63
C ASN A 374 -19.37 -6.24 40.56
N ASP A 375 -19.09 -6.68 41.79
CA ASP A 375 -18.53 -5.86 42.85
C ASP A 375 -17.17 -5.24 42.50
N ILE A 376 -16.73 -4.27 43.28
CA ILE A 376 -15.40 -3.68 43.15
C ILE A 376 -14.40 -4.62 43.82
N ILE A 377 -13.77 -5.46 43.00
CA ILE A 377 -12.79 -6.46 43.41
C ILE A 377 -11.37 -5.89 43.36
N ILE A 378 -10.62 -6.07 44.44
CA ILE A 378 -9.24 -5.65 44.68
C ILE A 378 -8.50 -6.84 45.30
N ASP A 379 -7.43 -7.31 44.65
CA ASP A 379 -6.70 -8.53 45.03
C ASP A 379 -7.61 -9.75 45.28
N GLY A 380 -8.65 -9.90 44.46
CA GLY A 380 -9.61 -11.02 44.56
C GLY A 380 -10.68 -10.87 45.65
N LEU A 381 -10.67 -9.77 46.41
CA LEU A 381 -11.63 -9.47 47.46
C LEU A 381 -12.42 -8.20 47.15
N ARG A 382 -13.64 -8.10 47.67
CA ARG A 382 -14.39 -6.83 47.67
C ARG A 382 -13.62 -5.74 48.42
N ALA A 383 -13.72 -4.48 48.01
CA ALA A 383 -12.93 -3.37 48.58
C ALA A 383 -13.00 -3.26 50.13
N ASP A 384 -14.17 -3.40 50.75
CA ASP A 384 -14.33 -3.43 52.22
C ASP A 384 -13.71 -4.70 52.82
N LYS A 385 -13.85 -5.86 52.16
CA LYS A 385 -13.29 -7.14 52.60
C LYS A 385 -11.77 -7.19 52.46
N TYR A 386 -11.20 -6.50 51.48
CA TYR A 386 -9.77 -6.26 51.36
C TYR A 386 -9.26 -5.43 52.54
N ALA A 387 -9.94 -4.33 52.88
CA ALA A 387 -9.57 -3.54 54.05
C ALA A 387 -9.68 -4.34 55.37
N GLU A 388 -10.75 -5.14 55.53
CA GLU A 388 -10.90 -6.05 56.67
C GLU A 388 -9.79 -7.12 56.74
N SER A 389 -9.43 -7.72 55.61
CA SER A 389 -8.40 -8.77 55.57
C SER A 389 -7.04 -8.20 55.95
N GLU A 390 -6.68 -7.01 55.47
CA GLU A 390 -5.44 -6.33 55.82
C GLU A 390 -5.36 -6.00 57.33
N MET A 391 -6.46 -5.55 57.93
CA MET A 391 -6.53 -5.36 59.39
C MET A 391 -6.37 -6.69 60.14
N ARG A 392 -7.05 -7.73 59.69
CA ARG A 392 -7.04 -9.07 60.31
C ARG A 392 -5.64 -9.68 60.26
N ASN A 393 -5.00 -9.63 59.10
CA ASN A 393 -3.62 -10.11 58.88
C ASN A 393 -2.66 -9.40 59.84
N TYR A 394 -2.77 -8.07 59.95
CA TYR A 394 -1.94 -7.31 60.89
C TYR A 394 -2.15 -7.69 62.37
N HIS A 395 -3.40 -7.90 62.78
CA HIS A 395 -3.70 -8.34 64.14
C HIS A 395 -3.12 -9.74 64.40
N GLN A 396 -3.23 -10.65 63.44
CA GLN A 396 -2.66 -11.99 63.53
C GLN A 396 -1.13 -11.96 63.61
N ASP A 397 -0.46 -11.15 62.78
CA ASP A 397 1.00 -10.95 62.84
C ASP A 397 1.45 -10.37 64.19
N LYS A 398 0.69 -9.45 64.77
CA LYS A 398 0.95 -8.90 66.11
C LYS A 398 0.85 -9.96 67.19
N GLU A 399 -0.16 -10.83 67.14
CA GLU A 399 -0.33 -11.92 68.09
C GLU A 399 0.80 -12.95 67.97
N VAL A 400 1.20 -13.29 66.73
CA VAL A 400 2.37 -14.16 66.47
C VAL A 400 3.66 -13.52 67.01
N GLN A 401 3.89 -12.23 66.77
CA GLN A 401 5.06 -11.52 67.32
C GLN A 401 5.07 -11.48 68.86
N LYS A 402 3.90 -11.32 69.49
CA LYS A 402 3.78 -11.39 70.97
C LYS A 402 4.07 -12.79 71.48
N ALA A 403 3.50 -13.81 70.83
CA ALA A 403 3.71 -15.21 71.18
C ALA A 403 5.19 -15.62 71.03
N GLN A 404 5.86 -15.20 69.95
CA GLN A 404 7.29 -15.42 69.72
C GLN A 404 8.18 -14.72 70.77
N LYS A 405 7.79 -13.52 71.22
CA LYS A 405 8.50 -12.81 72.31
C LYS A 405 8.33 -13.49 73.67
N LEU A 406 7.19 -14.15 73.89
CA LEU A 406 6.91 -14.90 75.12
C LEU A 406 7.55 -16.30 75.11
N SER A 407 7.68 -16.94 73.94
CA SER A 407 8.28 -18.27 73.77
C SER A 407 9.81 -18.28 73.66
N ASN A 408 10.46 -17.11 73.54
CA ASN A 408 11.93 -16.96 73.62
C ASN A 408 12.36 -16.13 74.85
N PRO A 409 12.42 -16.70 76.07
CA PRO A 409 12.92 -16.00 77.26
C PRO A 409 14.46 -16.02 77.41
N LEU A 410 15.24 -16.39 76.38
CA LEU A 410 16.69 -16.57 76.56
C LEU A 410 17.52 -15.37 76.09
N LYS A 411 17.93 -14.59 77.10
CA LYS A 411 19.14 -13.74 77.27
C LYS A 411 18.80 -12.40 77.93
N ARG A 412 18.30 -12.45 79.17
CA ARG A 412 18.69 -11.45 80.18
C ARG A 412 20.00 -11.95 80.80
N SER A 413 21.14 -11.46 80.33
CA SER A 413 22.41 -11.64 81.05
C SER A 413 22.49 -10.63 82.19
N THR A 414 22.65 -11.18 83.38
CA THR A 414 23.04 -10.57 84.64
C THR A 414 24.36 -9.79 84.57
N SER A 415 24.41 -8.59 85.16
CA SER A 415 25.58 -7.81 85.64
C SER A 415 25.13 -6.34 85.71
N ASN A 416 25.12 -5.57 86.80
CA ASN A 416 25.76 -5.62 88.10
C ASN A 416 24.88 -4.91 89.13
N ARG A 417 24.85 -5.43 90.36
CA ARG A 417 24.47 -4.68 91.57
C ARG A 417 25.63 -3.77 91.97
N SER A 418 25.34 -2.56 92.44
CA SER A 418 26.06 -1.91 93.53
C SER A 418 25.13 -0.88 94.18
N ALA A 419 24.97 -1.03 95.49
CA ALA A 419 24.15 -0.21 96.36
C ALA A 419 24.91 1.02 96.84
N THR A 420 24.20 2.11 97.15
CA THR A 420 24.45 2.93 98.34
C THR A 420 23.17 3.66 98.77
N SER A 421 22.91 3.57 100.07
CA SER A 421 21.96 4.27 100.95
C SER A 421 21.88 5.79 100.73
N SER A 422 20.83 6.54 101.10
CA SER A 422 20.24 6.63 102.45
C SER A 422 19.08 7.67 102.49
N THR A 423 18.18 7.53 103.49
CA THR A 423 17.44 8.64 104.19
C THR A 423 16.31 9.34 103.40
N SER A 424 15.08 9.63 103.84
CA SER A 424 14.30 9.41 105.08
C SER A 424 12.97 10.18 104.93
N ARG A 425 11.84 9.56 105.34
CA ARG A 425 10.59 10.18 105.90
C ARG A 425 9.79 11.10 104.94
N ARG A 426 8.46 11.23 104.98
CA ARG A 426 7.37 10.79 105.89
C ARG A 426 6.02 11.11 105.21
N ASN A 427 4.98 10.36 105.63
CA ASN A 427 3.53 10.67 105.68
C ASN A 427 2.79 10.80 104.33
N VAL A 428 1.83 9.96 103.93
CA VAL A 428 0.59 9.39 104.53
C VAL A 428 -0.48 10.43 104.86
N PHE A 429 -1.64 10.25 104.20
CA PHE A 429 -3.06 10.64 104.42
C PHE A 429 -3.63 11.08 103.04
N VAL A 430 -4.43 10.29 102.29
CA VAL A 430 -5.76 9.67 102.51
C VAL A 430 -6.79 10.64 103.06
N THR A 431 -7.67 11.17 102.20
CA THR A 431 -9.13 10.92 102.20
C THR A 431 -9.83 11.69 101.06
N ALA A 432 -10.79 11.03 100.44
CA ALA A 432 -11.74 11.52 99.44
C ALA A 432 -12.93 12.28 100.11
N PRO A 433 -14.17 12.29 99.59
CA PRO A 433 -14.74 12.87 98.36
C PRO A 433 -15.98 13.79 98.65
N ARG A 434 -16.51 14.51 97.65
CA ARG A 434 -17.96 14.85 97.41
C ARG A 434 -18.03 16.00 96.40
N ALA A 435 -18.62 15.87 95.21
CA ALA A 435 -20.01 15.61 94.81
C ALA A 435 -20.89 16.88 94.75
N LEU A 436 -21.62 16.97 93.63
CA LEU A 436 -22.87 17.69 93.34
C LEU A 436 -22.80 19.04 92.58
N ASN A 437 -23.20 18.95 91.30
CA ASN A 437 -24.03 19.90 90.52
C ASN A 437 -25.38 20.19 91.25
N PRO A 438 -26.39 20.98 90.74
CA PRO A 438 -26.65 21.46 89.37
C PRO A 438 -27.38 22.84 89.24
N ILE A 439 -27.90 23.10 88.01
CA ILE A 439 -29.04 23.99 87.61
C ILE A 439 -28.62 25.41 87.18
N GLY A 440 -28.74 25.83 85.90
CA GLY A 440 -29.95 26.27 85.17
C GLY A 440 -29.94 27.82 85.13
N GLU A 441 -30.44 28.62 84.18
CA GLU A 441 -31.32 28.47 83.03
C GLU A 441 -31.34 29.83 82.26
N THR A 442 -31.40 29.73 80.93
CA THR A 442 -31.93 30.58 79.82
C THR A 442 -32.53 32.01 80.00
N GLN A 443 -32.48 32.77 78.88
CA GLN A 443 -33.34 33.89 78.37
C GLN A 443 -32.79 35.32 78.57
N GLN A 444 -32.93 36.35 77.71
CA GLN A 444 -33.54 36.59 76.38
C GLN A 444 -33.05 37.98 75.88
N THR A 445 -33.09 38.22 74.56
CA THR A 445 -32.99 39.52 73.83
C THR A 445 -34.27 40.36 73.98
N PRO A 446 -34.36 41.68 73.62
CA PRO A 446 -34.49 42.13 72.21
C PRO A 446 -34.04 43.59 71.83
N THR A 447 -33.67 43.77 70.54
CA THR A 447 -33.95 44.85 69.53
C THR A 447 -33.95 46.37 69.90
N HIS A 448 -33.64 47.38 69.06
CA HIS A 448 -33.65 47.57 67.59
C HIS A 448 -32.99 48.93 67.17
N SER A 449 -32.65 49.04 65.87
CA SER A 449 -32.55 50.27 65.00
C SER A 449 -31.24 51.08 65.02
N ARG A 450 -30.70 51.64 63.93
CA ARG A 450 -31.24 51.97 62.59
C ARG A 450 -30.09 52.15 61.56
N LYS A 451 -30.43 51.95 60.28
CA LYS A 451 -29.63 51.98 59.05
C LYS A 451 -28.92 53.30 58.72
N GLY A 452 -27.85 53.21 57.91
CA GLY A 452 -27.73 54.01 56.69
C GLY A 452 -26.30 54.37 56.24
N GLY A 453 -25.95 54.01 54.99
CA GLY A 453 -25.06 54.83 54.16
C GLY A 453 -23.79 54.18 53.63
N GLU A 454 -23.84 53.79 52.35
CA GLU A 454 -22.72 53.36 51.50
C GLU A 454 -21.64 54.45 51.33
N THR A 455 -20.39 54.06 51.05
CA THR A 455 -19.75 54.29 49.74
C THR A 455 -18.29 53.79 49.67
N LYS A 456 -17.92 53.50 48.43
CA LYS A 456 -16.72 52.85 47.87
C LYS A 456 -15.43 53.66 48.08
N ARG A 457 -14.27 53.00 48.21
CA ARG A 457 -13.10 53.16 47.31
C ARG A 457 -11.83 52.40 47.74
N ALA A 458 -11.23 51.75 46.73
CA ALA A 458 -9.84 51.88 46.31
C ALA A 458 -8.68 51.29 47.15
N THR A 459 -8.11 50.22 46.57
CA THR A 459 -6.68 49.99 46.26
C THR A 459 -5.60 50.32 47.29
N ARG A 460 -4.77 49.32 47.59
CA ARG A 460 -3.35 49.32 47.14
C ARG A 460 -2.66 47.96 47.34
N LYS A 461 -2.05 47.47 46.26
CA LYS A 461 -0.93 46.54 46.26
C LYS A 461 0.33 47.27 46.75
N ARG A 462 1.22 46.56 47.46
CA ARG A 462 2.67 46.84 47.42
C ARG A 462 3.43 45.53 47.28
N SER A 463 4.28 45.56 46.26
CA SER A 463 5.23 44.58 45.74
C SER A 463 6.42 44.38 46.68
N PHE A 464 7.20 43.32 46.45
CA PHE A 464 8.67 43.30 46.17
C PHE A 464 9.05 41.80 46.07
N SER A 465 9.46 41.29 44.89
CA SER A 465 10.85 41.23 44.37
C SER A 465 11.61 40.05 44.97
N SER A 466 12.48 39.28 44.30
CA SER A 466 12.92 39.09 42.91
C SER A 466 13.92 37.91 42.96
N SER A 467 14.44 37.52 41.80
CA SER A 467 15.67 36.75 41.53
C SER A 467 15.50 35.27 41.23
N GLN A 468 16.22 34.70 40.28
CA GLN A 468 16.56 35.04 38.88
C GLN A 468 17.18 33.74 38.33
N ILE A 469 16.89 33.44 37.07
CA ILE A 469 17.45 32.33 36.28
C ILE A 469 18.58 32.91 35.41
N PRO A 470 19.69 32.20 35.14
CA PRO A 470 20.58 32.53 34.04
C PRO A 470 20.25 31.71 32.77
N LYS A 471 20.29 32.41 31.63
CA LYS A 471 20.37 31.88 30.27
C LYS A 471 21.78 32.17 29.73
N GLU A 472 22.31 31.20 29.00
CA GLU A 472 23.41 31.29 28.01
C GLU A 472 22.95 30.45 26.82
N GLU A 473 23.34 30.63 25.56
CA GLU A 473 23.82 31.76 24.78
C GLU A 473 23.67 31.30 23.30
N ILE A 474 23.65 32.24 22.37
CA ILE A 474 23.34 32.10 20.94
C ILE A 474 24.64 31.88 20.14
N GLY A 475 24.56 31.22 18.97
CA GLY A 475 25.64 31.29 17.98
C GLY A 475 25.27 30.80 16.58
N LEU A 476 24.83 31.75 15.75
CA LEU A 476 24.80 31.82 14.26
C LEU A 476 23.89 30.88 13.46
#